data_AF-A0A3D0RWA1-F1
#
_entry.id   AF-A0A3D0RWA1-F1
#
_cell.length_a   1.000
_cell.length_b   1.000
_cell.length_c   1.000
_cell.angle_alpha   90.00
_cell.angle_beta   90.00
_cell.angle_gamma   90.00
#
_symmetry.space_group_name_H-M   'P 1'
#
loop_
_entity.id
_entity.type
_entity.pdbx_description
1 polymer ?
#
loop_
_entity_poly.entity_id
_entity_poly.type
_entity_poly.pdbx_seq_one_letter_code
_entity_poly.pdbx_strand_id
1 'polypeptide(L)'
;MQWQSNPYVIPMIVAGIISLINALVVSQRRGVPGSLPLLGMLLALSGWSFTYAFELASAKIEWQLFWAKIEYVGIASIPTLYLLFTLEYARHKKVFEGK
;
A
#
# COMPACT_ATOMS: atom_id res chain seq x y z
N MET A 1 -15.76 -13.02 15.28
CA MET A 1 -15.80 -11.54 15.15
C MET A 1 -17.24 -11.07 15.28
N GLN A 2 -17.48 -10.03 16.07
CA GLN A 2 -18.73 -9.25 15.98
C GLN A 2 -18.42 -8.05 15.09
N TRP A 3 -19.28 -7.77 14.11
CA TRP A 3 -19.06 -6.71 13.13
C TRP A 3 -19.72 -5.41 13.57
N GLN A 4 -19.02 -4.29 13.46
CA GLN A 4 -19.53 -2.93 13.70
C GLN A 4 -19.60 -2.15 12.39
N SER A 5 -20.66 -1.36 12.22
CA SER A 5 -20.83 -0.52 11.04
C SER A 5 -20.03 0.78 11.20
N ASN A 6 -18.93 0.89 10.48
CA ASN A 6 -18.12 2.10 10.42
C ASN A 6 -18.10 2.65 8.98
N PRO A 7 -18.50 3.92 8.76
CA PRO A 7 -18.60 4.50 7.41
C PRO A 7 -17.25 4.52 6.66
N TYR A 8 -16.12 4.48 7.36
CA TYR A 8 -14.78 4.49 6.76
C TYR A 8 -14.34 3.15 6.18
N VAL A 9 -15.06 2.06 6.45
CA VAL A 9 -14.75 0.72 5.90
C VAL A 9 -14.84 0.73 4.37
N ILE A 10 -15.87 1.37 3.80
CA ILE A 10 -16.08 1.39 2.34
C ILE A 10 -14.96 2.17 1.63
N PRO A 11 -14.61 3.41 2.01
CA PRO A 11 -13.47 4.12 1.45
C PRO A 11 -12.16 3.33 1.51
N MET A 12 -11.90 2.62 2.62
CA MET A 12 -10.67 1.84 2.80
C MET A 12 -10.63 0.63 1.87
N ILE A 13 -11.73 -0.10 1.70
CA ILE A 13 -11.81 -1.20 0.73
C ILE A 13 -11.58 -0.66 -0.70
N VAL A 14 -12.22 0.46 -1.05
CA VAL A 14 -12.05 1.08 -2.38
C VAL A 14 -10.60 1.50 -2.60
N ALA A 15 -9.97 2.15 -1.63
CA ALA A 15 -8.55 2.51 -1.69
C ALA A 15 -7.66 1.27 -1.88
N GLY A 16 -7.91 0.20 -1.12
CA GLY A 16 -7.18 -1.05 -1.22
C GLY A 16 -7.29 -1.71 -2.60
N ILE A 17 -8.49 -1.68 -3.21
CA ILE A 17 -8.74 -2.18 -4.56
C ILE A 17 -8.01 -1.31 -5.59
N ILE A 18 -8.10 0.01 -5.51
CA ILE A 18 -7.42 0.92 -6.43
C ILE A 18 -5.90 0.71 -6.36
N SER A 19 -5.33 0.60 -5.16
CA SER A 19 -3.91 0.31 -4.97
C SER A 19 -3.54 -1.05 -5.57
N LEU A 20 -4.37 -2.07 -5.41
CA LEU A 20 -4.15 -3.39 -6.00
C LEU A 20 -4.19 -3.36 -7.54
N ILE A 21 -5.15 -2.66 -8.13
CA ILE A 21 -5.25 -2.48 -9.59
C ILE A 21 -3.99 -1.79 -10.10
N ASN A 22 -3.55 -0.72 -9.44
CA ASN A 22 -2.31 -0.05 -9.82
C ASN A 22 -1.10 -0.98 -9.67
N ALA A 23 -1.03 -1.81 -8.63
CA ALA A 23 0.02 -2.81 -8.48
C ALA A 23 0.04 -3.78 -9.67
N LEU A 24 -1.13 -4.27 -10.12
CA LEU A 24 -1.23 -5.12 -11.30
C LEU A 24 -0.73 -4.41 -12.56
N VAL A 25 -1.12 -3.16 -12.78
CA VAL A 25 -0.65 -2.35 -13.92
C VAL A 25 0.87 -2.15 -13.88
N VAL A 26 1.43 -1.80 -12.72
CA VAL A 26 2.88 -1.62 -12.55
C VAL A 26 3.62 -2.95 -12.75
N SER A 27 3.03 -4.07 -12.32
CA SER A 27 3.63 -5.40 -12.47
C SER A 27 3.76 -5.85 -13.94
N GLN A 28 3.01 -5.25 -14.86
CA GLN A 28 3.16 -5.45 -16.31
C GLN A 28 4.28 -4.58 -16.90
N ARG A 29 4.78 -3.58 -16.16
CA ARG A 29 5.77 -2.59 -16.60
C ARG A 29 7.08 -2.67 -15.81
N ARG A 30 7.48 -3.89 -15.39
CA ARG A 30 8.67 -4.15 -14.55
C ARG A 30 10.01 -3.70 -15.16
N GLY A 31 10.05 -3.40 -16.46
CA GLY A 31 11.24 -2.87 -17.14
C GLY A 31 11.48 -1.37 -16.92
N VAL A 32 10.53 -0.65 -16.32
CA VAL A 32 10.67 0.79 -16.05
C VAL A 32 11.38 0.99 -14.70
N PRO A 33 12.41 1.85 -14.61
CA PRO A 33 13.07 2.14 -13.34
C PRO A 33 12.09 2.70 -12.31
N GLY A 34 12.20 2.20 -11.08
CA GLY A 34 11.29 2.50 -9.98
C GLY A 34 10.03 1.61 -9.95
N SER A 35 9.81 0.75 -10.96
CA SER A 35 8.61 -0.11 -11.00
C SER A 35 8.54 -1.10 -9.84
N LEU A 36 9.67 -1.70 -9.44
CA LEU A 36 9.71 -2.67 -8.33
C LEU A 36 9.42 -2.04 -6.95
N PRO A 37 10.09 -0.94 -6.53
CA PRO A 37 9.76 -0.31 -5.26
C PRO A 37 8.34 0.29 -5.26
N LEU A 38 7.87 0.82 -6.40
CA LEU A 38 6.48 1.28 -6.54
C LEU A 38 5.48 0.12 -6.41
N LEU A 39 5.77 -1.03 -7.03
CA LEU A 39 4.95 -2.23 -6.92
C LEU A 39 4.85 -2.69 -5.46
N GLY A 40 5.99 -2.78 -4.76
CA GLY A 40 6.02 -3.11 -3.34
C GLY A 40 5.21 -2.12 -2.50
N MET A 41 5.33 -0.82 -2.78
CA MET A 41 4.60 0.23 -2.06
C MET A 41 3.10 0.11 -2.26
N LEU A 42 2.64 -0.16 -3.49
CA LEU A 42 1.22 -0.32 -3.81
C LEU A 42 0.63 -1.58 -3.17
N LEU A 43 1.39 -2.67 -3.09
CA LEU A 43 0.99 -3.88 -2.36
C LEU A 43 0.91 -3.63 -0.85
N ALA A 44 1.87 -2.90 -0.28
CA ALA A 44 1.84 -2.50 1.13
C ALA A 44 0.64 -1.60 1.45
N LEU A 45 0.34 -0.62 0.59
CA LEU A 45 -0.84 0.25 0.71
C LEU A 45 -2.14 -0.54 0.61
N SER A 46 -2.22 -1.50 -0.32
CA SER A 46 -3.39 -2.36 -0.47
C SER A 46 -3.61 -3.25 0.76
N GLY A 47 -2.55 -3.90 1.24
CA GLY A 47 -2.58 -4.72 2.46
C GLY A 47 -2.96 -3.91 3.70
N TRP A 48 -2.38 -2.71 3.87
CA TRP A 48 -2.75 -1.78 4.93
C TRP A 48 -4.24 -1.41 4.85
N SER A 49 -4.72 -0.99 3.69
CA SER A 49 -6.12 -0.55 3.53
C SER A 49 -7.12 -1.66 3.86
N PHE A 50 -6.85 -2.91 3.47
CA PHE A 50 -7.73 -4.04 3.79
C PHE A 50 -7.67 -4.43 5.27
N THR A 51 -6.48 -4.47 5.87
CA THR A 51 -6.32 -4.79 7.29
C THR A 51 -6.96 -3.74 8.17
N TYR A 52 -6.83 -2.46 7.83
CA TYR A 52 -7.51 -1.37 8.52
C TYR A 52 -9.04 -1.43 8.36
N ALA A 53 -9.53 -1.80 7.17
CA ALA A 53 -10.97 -2.03 6.99
C ALA A 53 -11.51 -3.13 7.91
N PHE A 54 -10.75 -4.22 8.11
CA PHE A 54 -11.12 -5.28 9.05
C PHE A 54 -10.99 -4.85 10.53
N GLU A 55 -10.01 -4.01 10.86
CA GLU A 55 -9.92 -3.38 12.18
C GLU A 55 -11.16 -2.54 12.48
N LEU A 56 -11.52 -1.61 11.58
CA LEU A 56 -12.66 -0.72 11.74
C LEU A 56 -13.99 -1.45 11.81
N ALA A 57 -14.10 -2.58 11.12
CA ALA A 57 -15.29 -3.42 11.13
C ALA A 57 -15.36 -4.34 12.36
N SER A 58 -14.30 -4.43 13.18
CA SER A 58 -14.26 -5.26 14.38
C SER A 58 -14.83 -4.55 15.61
N ALA A 59 -15.80 -5.18 16.28
CA ALA A 59 -16.45 -4.64 17.48
C ALA A 59 -15.69 -4.88 18.80
N LYS A 60 -14.70 -5.80 18.79
CA LYS A 60 -13.94 -6.21 19.98
C LYS A 60 -12.49 -5.78 19.86
N ILE A 61 -11.94 -5.26 20.95
CA ILE A 61 -10.56 -4.78 21.04
C ILE A 61 -9.52 -5.85 20.67
N GLU A 62 -9.77 -7.11 21.01
CA GLU A 62 -8.89 -8.24 20.67
C GLU A 62 -8.69 -8.37 19.14
N TRP A 63 -9.78 -8.23 18.38
CA TRP A 63 -9.73 -8.30 16.92
C TRP A 63 -9.16 -7.03 16.31
N GLN A 64 -9.42 -5.86 16.90
CA GLN A 64 -8.79 -4.61 16.47
C GLN A 64 -7.27 -4.68 16.61
N LEU A 65 -6.77 -5.14 17.76
CA LEU A 65 -5.33 -5.26 18.01
C LEU A 65 -4.66 -6.30 17.09
N PHE A 66 -5.38 -7.38 16.75
CA PHE A 66 -4.88 -8.37 15.80
C PHE A 66 -4.64 -7.75 14.42
N TRP A 67 -5.62 -7.02 13.89
CA TRP A 67 -5.49 -6.35 12.59
C TRP A 67 -4.46 -5.22 12.61
N ALA A 68 -4.43 -4.42 13.68
CA ALA A 68 -3.44 -3.34 13.85
C ALA A 68 -2.00 -3.86 13.75
N LYS A 69 -1.70 -5.03 14.33
CA LYS A 69 -0.36 -5.65 14.23
C LYS A 69 0.01 -5.99 12.78
N ILE A 70 -0.95 -6.42 11.97
CA ILE A 70 -0.72 -6.75 10.55
C ILE A 70 -0.58 -5.46 9.73
N GLU A 71 -1.42 -4.47 10.01
CA GLU A 71 -1.39 -3.14 9.40
C GLU A 71 -0.04 -2.44 9.57
N TYR A 72 0.57 -2.54 10.76
CA TYR A 72 1.86 -1.93 11.05
C TYR A 72 2.98 -2.40 10.11
N VAL A 73 2.91 -3.64 9.59
CA VAL A 73 3.87 -4.14 8.59
C VAL A 73 3.77 -3.34 7.29
N GLY A 74 2.54 -3.03 6.85
CA GLY A 74 2.28 -2.19 5.70
C GLY A 74 2.77 -0.75 5.94
N ILE A 75 2.36 -0.14 7.05
CA ILE A 75 2.71 1.24 7.41
C ILE A 75 4.24 1.43 7.45
N ALA A 76 4.96 0.55 8.15
CA ALA A 76 6.40 0.67 8.32
C ALA A 76 7.18 0.49 7.00
N SER A 77 6.62 -0.27 6.05
CA SER A 77 7.26 -0.55 4.76
C SER A 77 7.14 0.61 3.77
N ILE A 78 6.05 1.39 3.84
CA ILE A 78 5.72 2.44 2.87
C ILE A 78 6.81 3.52 2.73
N PRO A 79 7.33 4.14 3.81
CA PRO A 79 8.36 5.19 3.68
C PRO A 79 9.64 4.69 3.01
N THR A 80 10.07 3.49 3.34
CA THR A 80 11.27 2.85 2.77
C THR A 80 11.08 2.59 1.28
N LEU A 81 9.94 2.03 0.89
CA LEU A 81 9.62 1.74 -0.52
C LEU A 81 9.46 3.03 -1.33
N TYR A 82 8.85 4.06 -0.75
CA TYR A 82 8.74 5.38 -1.38
C TYR A 82 10.11 6.02 -1.59
N LEU A 83 11.00 5.95 -0.60
CA LEU A 83 12.37 6.45 -0.74
C LEU A 83 13.12 5.73 -1.88
N LEU A 84 13.06 4.39 -1.91
CA LEU A 84 13.67 3.61 -2.99
C LEU A 84 13.10 3.97 -4.37
N PHE A 85 11.78 4.13 -4.47
CA PHE A 85 11.11 4.59 -5.69
C PHE A 85 11.64 5.95 -6.14
N THR A 86 11.69 6.94 -5.24
CA THR A 86 12.15 8.29 -5.58
C THR A 86 13.61 8.30 -6.06
N LEU A 87 14.49 7.52 -5.42
CA LEU A 87 15.89 7.41 -5.82
C LEU A 87 16.04 6.79 -7.22
N GLU A 88 15.33 5.71 -7.49
CA GLU A 88 15.41 4.99 -8.77
C GLU A 88 14.80 5.82 -9.91
N TYR A 89 13.64 6.44 -9.66
CA TYR A 89 12.94 7.28 -10.61
C TYR A 89 13.73 8.57 -10.93
N ALA A 90 14.31 9.22 -9.93
CA ALA A 90 15.10 10.45 -10.11
C ALA A 90 16.43 10.19 -10.84
N ARG A 91 17.09 9.04 -10.60
CA ARG A 91 18.32 8.66 -11.32
C ARG A 91 18.04 8.45 -12.80
N HIS A 92 16.89 7.88 -13.16
CA HIS A 92 16.53 7.74 -14.57
C HIS A 92 16.34 9.10 -15.25
N LYS A 93 15.76 10.09 -14.58
CA LYS A 93 15.56 11.42 -15.16
C LYS A 93 16.88 12.14 -15.47
N LYS A 94 17.90 12.01 -14.61
CA LYS A 94 19.23 12.59 -14.84
C LYS A 94 19.98 12.00 -16.04
N VAL A 95 19.69 10.76 -16.46
CA VAL A 95 20.29 10.16 -17.66
C VAL A 95 19.78 10.82 -18.95
N PHE A 96 18.59 11.43 -18.94
CA PHE A 96 18.02 12.11 -20.12
C PHE A 96 18.24 13.64 -20.12
N GLU A 97 18.68 14.24 -19.01
CA GLU A 97 19.03 15.67 -18.93
C GLU A 97 20.56 15.92 -19.06
N GLY A 98 21.36 14.85 -19.15
CA GLY A 98 22.78 14.91 -19.50
C GLY A 98 22.97 14.77 -21.01
N LYS A 99 23.50 15.83 -21.63
CA LYS A 99 24.01 15.93 -23.01
C LYS A 99 24.72 14.68 -23.52
#